data_AF-A0A031K6F4-F1
#
_entry.id   AF-A0A031K6F4-F1
#
_cell.length_a   1.000
_cell.length_b   1.000
_cell.length_c   1.000
_cell.angle_alpha   90.00
_cell.angle_beta   90.00
_cell.angle_gamma   90.00
#
_symmetry.space_group_name_H-M   'P 1'
#
loop_
_entity.id
_entity.type
_entity.pdbx_description
1 polymer ?
#
loop_
_entity_poly.entity_id
_entity_poly.type
_entity_poly.pdbx_seq_one_letter_code
_entity_poly.pdbx_strand_id
1 'polypeptide(L)'
;MTARMIGGRLAFDALGGWWSRADCFYSIDVRAQSGPSANPEVGDDEDRVTSGTYWFDWRDSCENAYPVFYGQVLKGGRYRGQNGAVWPHVSPKPLLANVIYSASTLSPGSSYGSVYFRLDGHGGVQVLDWKDVERSATPSSP
;
A
#
# COMPACT_ATOMS: atom_id res chain seq x y z
N MET A 1 5.19 7.14 -6.24
CA MET A 1 3.82 7.48 -5.79
C MET A 1 3.87 8.65 -4.81
N THR A 2 2.74 9.28 -4.54
CA THR A 2 2.55 10.19 -3.41
C THR A 2 1.29 9.81 -2.63
N ALA A 3 1.23 10.19 -1.35
CA ALA A 3 0.09 9.95 -0.48
C ALA A 3 -0.53 11.30 -0.07
N ARG A 4 -1.86 11.39 -0.10
CA ARG A 4 -2.60 12.60 0.32
C ARG A 4 -3.99 12.26 0.82
N MET A 5 -4.58 13.18 1.57
CA MET A 5 -5.98 13.10 1.96
C MET A 5 -6.85 13.76 0.89
N ILE A 6 -7.85 13.02 0.37
CA ILE A 6 -8.85 13.53 -0.57
C ILE A 6 -10.23 13.27 0.04
N GLY A 7 -10.96 14.34 0.37
CA GLY A 7 -12.28 14.22 1.01
C GLY A 7 -12.24 13.42 2.33
N GLY A 8 -11.18 13.57 3.12
CA GLY A 8 -10.98 12.86 4.39
C GLY A 8 -10.55 11.39 4.25
N ARG A 9 -10.26 10.92 3.03
CA ARG A 9 -9.80 9.54 2.77
C ARG A 9 -8.35 9.54 2.32
N LEU A 10 -7.57 8.62 2.87
CA LEU A 10 -6.20 8.39 2.42
C LEU A 10 -6.22 7.86 0.98
N ALA A 11 -5.47 8.54 0.11
CA ALA A 11 -5.37 8.24 -1.30
C ALA A 11 -3.91 8.21 -1.75
N PHE A 12 -3.60 7.32 -2.70
CA PHE A 12 -2.30 7.20 -3.31
C PHE A 12 -2.38 7.52 -4.80
N ASP A 13 -1.53 8.44 -5.24
CA ASP A 13 -1.43 8.84 -6.64
C ASP A 13 -0.13 8.32 -7.26
N ALA A 14 -0.23 7.81 -8.49
CA ALA A 14 0.95 7.58 -9.32
C ALA A 14 1.66 8.92 -9.57
N LEU A 15 2.98 8.94 -9.34
CA LEU A 15 3.83 10.05 -9.77
C LEU A 15 4.29 9.78 -11.20
N GLY A 16 4.21 10.79 -12.05
CA GLY A 16 4.67 10.74 -13.44
C GLY A 16 4.43 12.09 -14.12
N GLY A 17 5.22 12.37 -15.15
CA GLY A 17 4.92 13.48 -16.07
C GLY A 17 3.79 13.11 -17.02
N TRP A 18 3.37 14.05 -17.88
CA TRP A 18 2.31 13.81 -18.88
C TRP A 18 2.56 12.55 -19.73
N TRP A 19 3.83 12.19 -19.96
CA TRP A 19 4.25 11.07 -20.81
C TRP A 19 4.47 9.74 -20.07
N SER A 20 4.41 9.69 -18.73
CA SER A 20 4.86 8.51 -17.95
C SER A 20 4.01 8.16 -16.74
N ARG A 21 2.86 8.82 -16.55
CA ARG A 21 1.95 8.50 -15.45
C ARG A 21 1.10 7.29 -15.83
N ALA A 22 1.21 6.22 -15.05
CA ALA A 22 0.26 5.11 -15.15
C ALA A 22 -1.17 5.61 -14.94
N ASP A 23 -2.05 5.22 -15.84
CA ASP A 23 -3.48 5.51 -15.82
C ASP A 23 -4.25 4.51 -14.95
N CYS A 24 -3.78 3.25 -14.92
CA CYS A 24 -4.38 2.18 -14.15
C CYS A 24 -3.36 1.43 -13.27
N PHE A 25 -3.86 0.58 -12.37
CA PHE A 25 -3.08 -0.37 -11.57
C PHE A 25 -3.85 -1.68 -11.38
N TYR A 26 -3.13 -2.74 -11.00
CA TYR A 26 -3.71 -4.06 -10.72
C TYR A 26 -3.27 -4.64 -9.38
N SER A 27 -2.32 -4.04 -8.68
CA SER A 27 -1.91 -4.48 -7.34
C SER A 27 -1.65 -3.30 -6.42
N ILE A 28 -1.88 -3.52 -5.13
CA ILE A 28 -1.56 -2.63 -4.03
C ILE A 28 -0.93 -3.46 -2.91
N ASP A 29 0.13 -2.94 -2.33
CA ASP A 29 0.76 -3.48 -1.13
C ASP A 29 1.04 -2.35 -0.15
N VAL A 30 0.40 -2.39 1.02
CA VAL A 30 0.59 -1.45 2.12
C VAL A 30 1.14 -2.20 3.32
N ARG A 31 2.33 -1.80 3.77
CA ARG A 31 3.08 -2.48 4.84
C ARG A 31 3.58 -1.49 5.86
N ALA A 32 3.53 -1.85 7.14
CA ALA A 32 4.22 -1.13 8.19
C ALA A 32 5.73 -1.35 8.04
N GLN A 33 6.50 -0.26 8.10
CA GLN A 33 7.97 -0.29 8.12
C GLN A 33 8.52 -0.42 9.53
N SER A 34 7.75 0.06 10.51
CA SER A 34 8.01 -0.09 11.94
C SER A 34 6.68 -0.14 12.69
N GLY A 35 6.67 -0.64 13.92
CA GLY A 35 5.47 -0.72 14.76
C GLY A 35 4.76 -2.08 14.74
N PRO A 36 3.55 -2.16 15.34
CA PRO A 36 2.86 -3.43 15.52
C PRO A 36 2.29 -3.96 14.21
N SER A 37 2.31 -5.29 14.05
CA SER A 37 1.54 -5.99 13.03
C SER A 37 0.04 -5.87 13.31
N ALA A 38 -0.76 -5.85 12.25
CA ALA A 38 -2.22 -5.91 12.39
C ALA A 38 -2.67 -7.32 12.83
N ASN A 39 -3.95 -7.46 13.19
CA ASN A 39 -4.55 -8.76 13.44
C ASN A 39 -5.10 -9.36 12.12
N PRO A 40 -4.85 -10.65 11.84
CA PRO A 40 -5.42 -11.30 10.66
C PRO A 40 -6.94 -11.44 10.80
N GLU A 41 -7.65 -11.32 9.68
CA GLU A 41 -9.07 -11.64 9.57
C GLU A 41 -9.26 -12.90 8.71
N VAL A 42 -10.46 -13.48 8.77
CA VAL A 42 -10.80 -14.67 7.99
C VAL A 42 -10.59 -14.41 6.49
N GLY A 43 -9.75 -15.24 5.86
CA GLY A 43 -9.45 -15.16 4.43
C GLY A 43 -8.16 -14.40 4.10
N ASP A 44 -7.53 -13.75 5.08
CA ASP A 44 -6.23 -13.12 4.89
C ASP A 44 -5.10 -14.15 4.81
N ASP A 45 -4.02 -13.75 4.16
CA ASP A 45 -2.71 -14.35 4.31
C ASP A 45 -2.11 -13.99 5.68
N GLU A 46 -2.23 -14.90 6.64
CA GLU A 46 -1.79 -14.70 8.03
C GLU A 46 -0.29 -14.36 8.13
N ASP A 47 0.57 -14.99 7.32
CA ASP A 47 2.01 -14.74 7.31
C ASP A 47 2.32 -13.32 6.83
N ARG A 48 1.59 -12.83 5.83
CA ARG A 48 1.70 -11.43 5.40
C ARG A 48 1.25 -10.45 6.48
N VAL A 49 0.14 -10.73 7.16
CA VAL A 49 -0.38 -9.83 8.20
C VAL A 49 0.59 -9.77 9.38
N THR A 50 1.05 -10.92 9.86
CA THR A 50 2.01 -11.01 10.98
C THR A 50 3.37 -10.40 10.64
N SER A 51 3.77 -10.38 9.36
CA SER A 51 4.95 -9.67 8.86
C SER A 51 4.72 -8.17 8.55
N GLY A 52 3.60 -7.60 8.98
CA GLY A 52 3.34 -6.16 8.94
C GLY A 52 2.57 -5.66 7.73
N THR A 53 1.94 -6.54 6.94
CA THR A 53 1.06 -6.14 5.83
C THR A 53 -0.30 -5.69 6.35
N TYR A 54 -0.72 -4.50 5.95
CA TYR A 54 -2.00 -3.90 6.33
C TYR A 54 -3.01 -3.90 5.18
N TRP A 55 -2.58 -4.04 3.94
CA TRP A 55 -3.47 -4.24 2.80
C TRP A 55 -2.67 -4.83 1.65
N PHE A 56 -3.13 -5.95 1.09
CA PHE A 56 -2.52 -6.55 -0.08
C PHE A 56 -3.58 -7.10 -1.02
N ASP A 57 -3.50 -6.71 -2.29
CA ASP A 57 -4.40 -7.20 -3.32
C ASP A 57 -3.67 -7.28 -4.67
N TRP A 58 -4.04 -8.28 -5.48
CA TRP A 58 -3.54 -8.49 -6.82
C TRP A 58 -4.67 -8.94 -7.74
N ARG A 59 -4.85 -8.21 -8.83
CA ARG A 59 -5.84 -8.42 -9.89
C ARG A 59 -5.21 -8.89 -11.18
N ASP A 60 -5.97 -9.65 -11.96
CA ASP A 60 -5.54 -10.20 -13.24
C ASP A 60 -5.44 -9.15 -14.37
N SER A 61 -5.99 -7.95 -14.15
CA SER A 61 -6.19 -6.92 -15.16
C SER A 61 -6.00 -5.51 -14.58
N CYS A 62 -5.56 -4.60 -15.44
CA CYS A 62 -5.33 -3.19 -15.10
C CYS A 62 -6.53 -2.34 -15.46
N GLU A 63 -7.55 -2.37 -14.61
CA GLU A 63 -8.80 -1.62 -14.81
C GLU A 63 -9.13 -0.68 -13.65
N ASN A 64 -8.29 -0.64 -12.63
CA ASN A 64 -8.43 0.27 -11.50
C ASN A 64 -7.68 1.56 -11.79
N ALA A 65 -8.37 2.69 -11.82
CA ALA A 65 -7.76 4.00 -12.08
C ALA A 65 -7.19 4.64 -10.80
N TYR A 66 -6.15 5.46 -10.94
CA TYR A 66 -5.69 6.32 -9.85
C TYR A 66 -6.66 7.51 -9.61
N PRO A 67 -6.71 8.08 -8.38
CA PRO A 67 -5.97 7.64 -7.19
C PRO A 67 -6.51 6.35 -6.58
N VAL A 68 -5.63 5.60 -5.91
CA VAL A 68 -6.01 4.44 -5.10
C VAL A 68 -6.45 4.93 -3.73
N PHE A 69 -7.73 4.80 -3.39
CA PHE A 69 -8.18 5.04 -2.03
C PHE A 69 -7.87 3.84 -1.15
N TYR A 70 -7.34 4.09 0.06
CA TYR A 70 -7.05 3.02 1.02
C TYR A 70 -8.31 2.20 1.31
N GLY A 71 -8.19 0.88 1.15
CA GLY A 71 -9.27 -0.09 1.35
C GLY A 71 -10.40 -0.05 0.33
N GLN A 72 -10.22 0.62 -0.82
CA GLN A 72 -11.22 0.54 -1.88
C GLN A 72 -11.30 -0.88 -2.46
N VAL A 73 -12.51 -1.28 -2.87
CA VAL A 73 -12.70 -2.54 -3.60
C VAL A 73 -12.08 -2.40 -4.99
N LEU A 74 -11.12 -3.27 -5.31
CA LEU A 74 -10.54 -3.33 -6.64
C LEU A 74 -11.43 -4.12 -7.59
N LYS A 75 -11.55 -3.62 -8.81
CA LYS A 75 -12.18 -4.28 -9.94
C LYS A 75 -11.24 -5.34 -10.53
N GLY A 76 -11.78 -6.23 -11.35
CA GLY A 76 -11.05 -7.29 -12.02
C GLY A 76 -11.10 -8.60 -11.24
N GLY A 77 -10.81 -9.69 -11.97
CA GLY A 77 -10.66 -10.99 -11.35
C GLY A 77 -9.47 -11.00 -10.39
N ARG A 78 -9.56 -11.84 -9.35
CA ARG A 78 -8.39 -12.08 -8.50
C ARG A 78 -7.32 -12.78 -9.33
N TYR A 79 -6.08 -12.33 -9.20
CA TYR A 79 -4.97 -13.01 -9.83
C TYR A 79 -4.91 -14.47 -9.36
N ARG A 80 -4.57 -15.36 -10.29
CA ARG A 80 -4.40 -16.79 -10.01
C ARG A 80 -2.98 -17.18 -10.37
N GLY A 81 -2.34 -17.94 -9.48
CA GLY A 81 -1.01 -18.50 -9.73
C GLY A 81 -1.03 -19.55 -10.84
N GLN A 82 0.16 -20.06 -11.19
CA GLN A 82 0.31 -21.09 -12.24
C GLN A 82 -0.48 -22.39 -11.93
N ASN A 83 -0.70 -22.69 -10.64
CA ASN A 83 -1.51 -23.82 -10.19
C ASN A 83 -3.02 -23.53 -10.19
N GLY A 84 -3.46 -22.37 -10.70
CA GLY A 84 -4.87 -21.96 -10.74
C GLY A 84 -5.45 -21.49 -9.39
N ALA A 85 -4.67 -21.56 -8.30
CA ALA A 85 -5.08 -21.08 -7.00
C ALA A 85 -5.16 -19.55 -6.99
N VAL A 86 -6.17 -19.02 -6.29
CA VAL A 86 -6.31 -17.58 -6.08
C VAL A 86 -5.10 -17.09 -5.28
N TRP A 87 -4.49 -16.01 -5.74
CA TRP A 87 -3.34 -15.41 -5.07
C TRP A 87 -3.72 -14.94 -3.66
N PRO A 88 -2.84 -15.09 -2.67
CA PRO A 88 -3.12 -14.62 -1.31
C PRO A 88 -3.44 -13.12 -1.29
N HIS A 89 -4.27 -12.70 -0.34
CA HIS A 89 -4.64 -11.30 -0.17
C HIS A 89 -4.68 -10.95 1.32
N VAL A 90 -4.66 -9.66 1.62
CA VAL A 90 -4.87 -9.13 2.97
C VAL A 90 -5.90 -8.03 2.86
N SER A 91 -7.04 -8.18 3.52
CA SER A 91 -8.07 -7.15 3.62
C SER A 91 -7.51 -5.89 4.31
N PRO A 92 -7.97 -4.69 3.92
CA PRO A 92 -7.43 -3.45 4.48
C PRO A 92 -7.66 -3.36 5.99
N LYS A 93 -6.59 -3.07 6.73
CA LYS A 93 -6.58 -2.98 8.19
C LYS A 93 -6.61 -1.52 8.65
N PRO A 94 -7.16 -1.22 9.85
CA PRO A 94 -7.07 0.12 10.40
C PRO A 94 -5.61 0.56 10.51
N LEU A 95 -5.27 1.67 9.86
CA LEU A 95 -3.94 2.27 9.99
C LEU A 95 -3.84 3.04 11.32
N LEU A 96 -2.68 2.97 11.95
CA LEU A 96 -2.39 3.64 13.21
C LEU A 96 -1.70 4.98 12.96
N ALA A 97 -2.03 5.97 13.80
CA ALA A 97 -1.30 7.23 13.81
C ALA A 97 0.16 7.01 14.22
N ASN A 98 1.05 7.86 13.72
CA ASN A 98 2.49 7.86 14.02
C ASN A 98 3.27 6.60 13.59
N VAL A 99 2.64 5.64 12.92
CA VAL A 99 3.31 4.48 12.31
C VAL A 99 3.74 4.83 10.88
N ILE A 100 4.96 4.41 10.51
CA ILE A 100 5.47 4.59 9.14
C ILE A 100 5.02 3.41 8.30
N TYR A 101 4.33 3.70 7.20
CA TYR A 101 3.88 2.74 6.21
C TYR A 101 4.58 2.98 4.88
N SER A 102 4.76 1.92 4.11
CA SER A 102 5.00 2.01 2.67
C SER A 102 3.74 1.61 1.92
N ALA A 103 3.38 2.33 0.86
CA ALA A 103 2.42 1.88 -0.14
C ALA A 103 3.12 1.75 -1.50
N SER A 104 2.84 0.67 -2.22
CA SER A 104 3.34 0.44 -3.57
C SER A 104 2.26 -0.15 -4.45
N THR A 105 2.32 0.16 -5.74
CA THR A 105 1.36 -0.33 -6.74
C THR A 105 2.09 -0.90 -7.94
N LEU A 106 1.44 -1.84 -8.63
CA LEU A 106 1.91 -2.38 -9.90
C LEU A 106 0.94 -2.03 -11.01
N SER A 107 1.49 -1.69 -12.18
CA SER A 107 0.74 -1.44 -13.41
C SER A 107 1.45 -2.09 -14.60
N PRO A 108 0.81 -2.28 -15.77
CA PRO A 108 1.41 -2.91 -16.92
C PRO A 108 2.72 -2.22 -17.31
N GLY A 109 3.74 -3.04 -17.61
CA GLY A 109 5.04 -2.56 -18.07
C GLY A 109 6.00 -2.02 -16.99
N SER A 110 5.58 -1.83 -15.72
CA SER A 110 6.51 -1.48 -14.62
C SER A 110 5.88 -1.54 -13.22
N SER A 111 6.70 -1.60 -12.17
CA SER A 111 6.28 -1.22 -10.82
C SER A 111 6.22 0.32 -10.72
N TYR A 112 5.05 0.90 -10.44
CA TYR A 112 4.90 2.37 -10.43
C TYR A 112 5.17 2.97 -9.05
N GLY A 113 6.39 2.73 -8.59
CA GLY A 113 7.00 3.33 -7.41
C GLY A 113 6.35 2.96 -6.08
N SER A 114 7.03 3.36 -5.02
CA SER A 114 6.54 3.31 -3.64
C SER A 114 6.38 4.73 -3.08
N VAL A 115 5.68 4.84 -1.96
CA VAL A 115 5.66 6.03 -1.12
C VAL A 115 5.74 5.60 0.33
N TYR A 116 6.55 6.30 1.12
CA TYR A 116 6.52 6.19 2.57
C TYR A 116 5.65 7.29 3.14
N PHE A 117 4.79 6.93 4.09
CA PHE A 117 3.87 7.88 4.67
C PHE A 117 3.58 7.56 6.14
N ARG A 118 3.07 8.56 6.85
CA ARG A 118 2.64 8.46 8.24
C ARG A 118 1.36 9.26 8.42
N LEU A 119 0.38 8.70 9.13
CA LEU A 119 -0.79 9.45 9.56
C LEU A 119 -0.43 10.30 10.78
N ASP A 120 -0.81 11.57 10.77
CA ASP A 120 -0.45 12.52 11.83
C ASP A 120 -1.35 12.45 13.08
N GLY A 121 -2.43 11.65 13.03
CA GLY A 121 -3.42 11.52 14.11
C GLY A 121 -4.49 12.62 14.15
N HIS A 122 -4.40 13.61 13.26
CA HIS A 122 -5.34 14.72 13.12
C HIS A 122 -6.09 14.70 11.77
N GLY A 123 -6.05 13.56 11.09
CA GLY A 123 -6.69 13.37 9.80
C GLY A 123 -5.86 13.85 8.61
N GLY A 124 -4.57 14.15 8.82
CA GLY A 124 -3.61 14.42 7.77
C GLY A 124 -2.67 13.24 7.50
N VAL A 125 -1.91 13.38 6.41
CA VAL A 125 -0.87 12.42 6.01
C VAL A 125 0.42 13.17 5.69
N GLN A 126 1.51 12.67 6.23
CA GLN A 126 2.86 13.14 5.96
C GLN A 126 3.53 12.16 5.00
N VAL A 127 4.00 12.65 3.85
CA VAL A 127 4.88 11.88 2.96
C VAL A 127 6.31 12.00 3.49
N LEU A 128 7.03 10.88 3.51
CA LEU A 128 8.38 10.77 4.05
C LEU A 128 9.38 10.45 2.94
N ASP A 129 10.59 11.00 3.05
CA ASP A 129 11.73 10.57 2.23
C ASP A 129 12.23 9.22 2.76
N TRP A 130 12.67 8.33 1.86
CA TRP A 130 13.14 7.00 2.25
C TRP A 130 14.35 7.07 3.19
N LYS A 131 15.19 8.11 3.09
CA LYS A 131 16.33 8.32 3.99
C LYS A 131 15.88 8.66 5.41
N ASP A 132 14.74 9.32 5.57
CA ASP A 132 14.16 9.61 6.88
C ASP A 132 13.63 8.33 7.53
N VAL A 133 13.09 7.41 6.74
CA VAL A 133 12.61 6.11 7.22
C VAL A 133 13.77 5.25 7.72
N GLU A 134 14.86 5.15 6.97
CA GLU A 134 16.06 4.40 7.40
C GLU A 134 16.66 4.93 8.71
N ARG A 135 16.76 6.25 8.84
CA ARG A 135 17.22 6.88 10.08
C ARG A 135 16.33 6.57 11.27
N SER A 136 15.02 6.45 11.05
CA SER A 136 14.04 6.12 12.08
C SER A 136 14.05 4.65 12.47
N ALA A 137 14.58 3.76 11.62
CA ALA A 137 14.67 2.32 11.84
C ALA A 137 15.96 1.89 12.55
N THR A 138 16.97 2.77 12.64
CA THR A 138 18.24 2.47 13.31
C THR A 138 18.11 2.84 14.79
N PRO A 139 18.22 1.90 15.75
CA PRO A 139 18.30 2.26 17.16
C PRO A 139 19.58 3.06 17.35
N SER A 140 19.49 4.26 17.93
CA SER A 140 20.67 4.95 18.45
C SER A 140 21.32 4.03 19.48
N SER A 141 22.46 3.44 19.13
CA SER A 141 23.28 2.70 20.08
C SER A 141 23.71 3.64 21.22
N PRO A 142 23.60 3.22 22.49
CA PRO A 142 24.14 3.98 23.62
C PRO A 142 25.67 4.05 23.59
#